data_AF-A0A4S1ZA22-F1
#
_entry.id   AF-A0A4S1ZA22-F1
#
_cell.length_a   1.000
_cell.length_b   1.000
_cell.length_c   1.000
_cell.angle_alpha   90.00
_cell.angle_beta   90.00
_cell.angle_gamma   90.00
#
_symmetry.space_group_name_H-M   'P 1'
#
loop_
_entity.id
_entity.type
_entity.pdbx_description
1 polymer ?
#
loop_
_entity_poly.entity_id
_entity_poly.type
_entity_poly.pdbx_seq_one_letter_code
_entity_poly.pdbx_strand_id
1 'polypeptide(L)'
;MSNANKGIAKISYNYWGTPWLIQFTNGGQTEYAYDANGIKLRRIHRTAVDNIVVPINTTVKFTKNQIQTNDTTGYLDDLIFENGRLDKAQPFCQPH
;
A
#
# COMPACT_ATOMS: atom_id res chain seq x y z
N MET A 1 8.22 18.42 -17.24
CA MET A 1 6.97 18.56 -16.45
C MET A 1 7.15 17.75 -15.18
N SER A 2 7.10 18.38 -14.01
CA SER A 2 7.16 17.65 -12.73
C SER A 2 5.87 16.85 -12.55
N ASN A 3 5.99 15.56 -12.24
CA ASN A 3 4.82 14.72 -12.00
C ASN A 3 4.25 15.07 -10.61
N ALA A 4 3.38 16.07 -10.54
CA ALA A 4 2.78 16.56 -9.29
C ALA A 4 2.08 15.45 -8.50
N ASN A 5 1.59 14.42 -9.19
CA ASN A 5 0.85 13.31 -8.61
C ASN A 5 1.76 12.22 -8.04
N LYS A 6 3.10 12.38 -8.06
CA LYS A 6 4.09 11.39 -7.60
C LYS A 6 3.89 9.99 -8.21
N GLY A 7 3.38 9.92 -9.44
CA GLY A 7 3.09 8.66 -10.12
C GLY A 7 1.82 7.94 -9.64
N ILE A 8 0.97 8.58 -8.83
CA ILE A 8 -0.31 8.01 -8.39
C ILE A 8 -1.34 8.16 -9.52
N ALA A 9 -1.94 7.04 -9.91
CA ALA A 9 -3.06 7.00 -10.84
C ALA A 9 -4.41 7.15 -10.15
N LYS A 10 -4.59 6.49 -8.99
CA LYS A 10 -5.84 6.53 -8.21
C LYS A 10 -5.62 6.11 -6.76
N ILE A 11 -6.37 6.73 -5.85
CA ILE A 11 -6.53 6.26 -4.47
C ILE A 11 -7.98 5.79 -4.32
N SER A 12 -8.17 4.59 -3.78
CA SER A 12 -9.48 4.03 -3.50
C SER A 12 -9.70 3.92 -2.00
N TYR A 13 -10.90 4.28 -1.56
CA TYR A 13 -11.30 4.34 -0.15
C TYR A 13 -12.32 3.25 0.15
N ASN A 14 -12.27 2.74 1.38
CA ASN A 14 -13.29 1.81 1.87
C ASN A 14 -14.50 2.60 2.41
N TYR A 15 -15.48 1.88 2.96
CA TYR A 15 -16.69 2.46 3.53
C TYR A 15 -16.42 3.47 4.66
N TRP A 16 -15.33 3.29 5.41
CA TRP A 16 -14.91 4.16 6.52
C TRP A 16 -14.11 5.38 6.06
N GLY A 17 -13.96 5.59 4.75
CA GLY A 17 -13.17 6.69 4.20
C GLY A 17 -11.66 6.52 4.40
N THR A 18 -11.17 5.32 4.77
CA THR A 18 -9.74 5.04 4.84
C THR A 18 -9.23 4.46 3.53
N PRO A 19 -8.02 4.83 3.09
CA PRO A 19 -7.48 4.35 1.82
C PRO A 19 -7.18 2.86 1.92
N TRP A 20 -7.76 2.03 1.06
CA TRP A 20 -7.48 0.60 1.02
C TRP A 20 -6.58 0.19 -0.14
N LEU A 21 -6.52 1.01 -1.20
CA LEU A 21 -5.69 0.76 -2.38
C LEU A 21 -5.16 2.08 -2.97
N ILE A 22 -3.85 2.13 -3.22
CA ILE A 22 -3.21 3.15 -4.06
C ILE A 22 -2.70 2.47 -5.32
N GLN A 23 -3.18 2.92 -6.49
CA GLN A 23 -2.70 2.51 -7.80
C GLN A 23 -1.70 3.52 -8.32
N PHE A 24 -0.55 3.05 -8.77
CA PHE A 24 0.47 3.85 -9.45
C PHE A 24 0.38 3.70 -10.97
N THR A 25 0.82 4.72 -11.70
CA THR A 25 0.81 4.77 -13.17
C THR A 25 1.76 3.78 -13.80
N ASN A 26 2.79 3.33 -13.08
CA ASN A 26 3.72 2.28 -13.51
C ASN A 26 3.18 0.86 -13.26
N GLY A 27 1.90 0.73 -12.93
CA GLY A 27 1.29 -0.53 -12.58
C GLY A 27 1.39 -0.89 -11.11
N GLY A 28 2.35 -0.37 -10.33
CA GLY A 28 2.51 -0.72 -8.91
C GLY A 28 1.27 -0.47 -8.07
N GLN A 29 1.16 -1.16 -6.94
CA GLN A 29 0.05 -1.01 -5.99
C GLN A 29 0.52 -1.00 -4.54
N THR A 30 -0.18 -0.26 -3.71
CA THR A 30 -0.10 -0.39 -2.25
C THR A 30 -1.47 -0.64 -1.68
N GLU A 31 -1.65 -1.77 -1.01
CA GLU A 31 -2.87 -2.13 -0.30
C GLU A 31 -2.70 -1.93 1.20
N TYR A 32 -3.81 -1.59 1.87
CA TYR A 32 -3.87 -1.44 3.31
C TYR A 32 -5.01 -2.28 3.87
N ALA A 33 -4.73 -2.95 5.00
CA ALA A 33 -5.72 -3.62 5.81
C ALA A 33 -5.77 -2.96 7.19
N TYR A 34 -6.99 -2.84 7.71
CA TYR A 34 -7.28 -2.21 8.99
C TYR A 34 -8.12 -3.16 9.84
N ASP A 35 -8.06 -2.99 11.15
CA ASP A 35 -9.01 -3.62 12.06
C ASP A 35 -10.37 -2.90 12.05
N ALA A 36 -11.31 -3.38 12.85
CA ALA A 36 -12.64 -2.77 12.97
C ALA A 36 -12.62 -1.36 13.59
N ASN A 37 -11.55 -0.99 14.29
CA ASN A 37 -11.37 0.33 14.91
C ASN A 37 -10.64 1.32 13.98
N GLY A 38 -10.24 0.90 12.78
CA GLY A 38 -9.48 1.73 11.84
C GLY A 38 -7.97 1.76 12.10
N ILE A 39 -7.45 0.91 12.99
CA ILE A 39 -6.02 0.73 13.21
C ILE A 39 -5.43 -0.07 12.05
N LYS A 40 -4.31 0.42 11.52
CA LYS A 40 -3.62 -0.20 10.39
C LYS A 40 -2.93 -1.48 10.84
N LEU A 41 -3.31 -2.61 10.25
CA LEU A 41 -2.72 -3.92 10.56
C LEU A 41 -1.66 -4.33 9.56
N ARG A 42 -1.83 -3.95 8.29
CA ARG A 42 -0.94 -4.42 7.22
C ARG A 42 -0.89 -3.45 6.05
N ARG A 43 0.30 -3.33 5.47
CA ARG A 43 0.56 -2.75 4.16
C ARG A 43 1.14 -3.84 3.25
N ILE A 44 0.62 -3.95 2.03
CA ILE A 44 1.24 -4.78 0.99
C ILE A 44 1.63 -3.85 -0.15
N HIS A 45 2.93 -3.72 -0.42
CA HIS A 45 3.44 -3.01 -1.59
C HIS A 45 3.79 -4.02 -2.68
N ARG A 46 3.24 -3.83 -3.87
CA ARG A 46 3.52 -4.66 -5.03
C ARG A 46 4.14 -3.83 -6.12
N THR A 47 5.29 -4.28 -6.60
CA THR A 47 5.90 -3.73 -7.79
C THR A 47 5.37 -4.51 -9.01
N ALA A 48 5.07 -3.77 -10.07
CA ALA A 48 4.66 -4.37 -11.33
C ALA A 48 5.91 -4.74 -12.15
N VAL A 49 5.77 -5.70 -13.06
CA VAL A 49 6.76 -5.89 -14.14
C VAL A 49 6.83 -4.64 -15.02
N ASP A 50 7.94 -4.47 -15.73
CA ASP A 50 8.17 -3.32 -16.60
C ASP A 50 7.13 -3.21 -17.73
N ASN A 51 7.00 -2.01 -18.29
CA ASN A 51 6.10 -1.66 -19.40
C ASN A 51 4.60 -1.73 -19.09
N ILE A 52 4.21 -1.74 -17.82
CA ILE A 52 2.82 -1.55 -17.43
C ILE A 52 2.53 -0.05 -17.27
N VAL A 53 1.51 0.43 -17.99
CA VAL A 53 1.01 1.79 -17.89
C VAL A 53 -0.46 1.76 -17.49
N VAL A 54 -0.78 2.44 -16.39
CA VAL A 54 -2.15 2.56 -15.88
C VAL A 54 -2.65 3.99 -16.09
N PRO A 55 -3.80 4.18 -16.78
CA PRO A 55 -4.39 5.49 -16.97
C PRO A 55 -4.77 6.17 -15.64
N ILE A 56 -4.67 7.50 -15.59
CA ILE A 56 -5.14 8.30 -14.44
C ILE A 56 -6.62 8.03 -14.17
N ASN A 57 -7.01 8.05 -12.89
CA ASN A 57 -8.35 7.76 -12.38
C ASN A 57 -8.85 6.33 -12.60
N THR A 58 -7.97 5.39 -12.95
CA THR A 58 -8.31 3.97 -13.10
C THR A 58 -7.61 3.11 -12.06
N THR A 59 -8.15 1.91 -11.85
CA THR A 59 -7.52 0.83 -11.09
C THR A 59 -7.51 -0.40 -11.98
N VAL A 60 -6.40 -1.13 -12.01
CA VAL A 60 -6.31 -2.41 -12.71
C VAL A 60 -6.30 -3.55 -11.70
N LYS A 61 -6.98 -4.65 -12.04
CA LYS A 61 -6.86 -5.87 -11.23
C LYS A 61 -5.49 -6.48 -11.50
N PHE A 62 -4.68 -6.65 -10.47
CA PHE A 62 -3.43 -7.37 -10.62
C PHE A 62 -3.68 -8.82 -10.98
N THR A 63 -3.05 -9.28 -12.06
CA THR A 63 -2.87 -10.71 -12.31
C THR A 63 -1.51 -11.13 -11.76
N LYS A 64 -1.38 -12.37 -11.25
CA LYS A 64 -0.13 -12.84 -10.61
C LYS A 64 1.10 -12.68 -11.52
N ASN A 65 0.92 -12.79 -12.83
CA ASN A 65 1.98 -12.69 -13.84
C ASN A 65 2.52 -11.27 -14.02
N GLN A 66 1.86 -10.26 -13.44
CA GLN A 66 2.27 -8.85 -13.53
C GLN A 66 2.99 -8.36 -12.28
N ILE A 67 3.19 -9.22 -11.27
CA ILE A 67 3.87 -8.88 -10.01
C ILE A 67 5.35 -9.23 -10.13
N GLN A 68 6.21 -8.25 -9.92
CA GLN A 68 7.65 -8.45 -9.84
C GLN A 68 8.09 -8.75 -8.39
N THR A 69 7.60 -7.96 -7.42
CA THR A 69 7.84 -8.19 -5.98
C THR A 69 6.58 -7.93 -5.16
N ASN A 70 6.54 -8.54 -3.97
CA ASN A 70 5.50 -8.33 -2.97
C ASN A 70 6.15 -8.13 -1.59
N ASP A 71 6.16 -6.89 -1.12
CA ASP A 71 6.69 -6.52 0.18
C ASP A 71 5.55 -6.27 1.16
N THR A 72 5.59 -6.93 2.31
CA THR A 72 4.53 -6.86 3.32
C THR A 72 5.05 -6.26 4.60
N THR A 73 4.41 -5.21 5.07
CA THR A 73 4.68 -4.62 6.38
C THR A 73 3.48 -4.87 7.29
N GLY A 74 3.68 -5.61 8.38
CA GLY A 74 2.68 -5.86 9.41
C GLY A 74 2.89 -4.93 10.61
N TYR A 75 1.80 -4.57 11.27
CA TYR A 75 1.80 -3.75 12.47
C TYR A 75 1.03 -4.49 13.57
N LEU A 76 1.65 -4.64 14.74
CA LEU A 76 1.04 -5.21 15.95
C LEU A 76 1.46 -4.33 17.12
N ASP A 77 0.59 -3.42 17.53
CA ASP A 77 0.88 -2.40 18.54
C ASP A 77 2.19 -1.65 18.21
N ASP A 78 3.20 -1.81 19.05
CA ASP A 78 4.52 -1.20 18.91
C ASP A 78 5.47 -2.00 18.01
N LEU A 79 5.02 -3.11 17.43
CA LEU A 79 5.85 -4.02 16.64
C LEU A 79 5.60 -3.85 15.14
N ILE A 80 6.69 -3.70 14.40
CA ILE A 80 6.69 -3.63 12.94
C ILE A 80 7.36 -4.88 12.39
N PHE A 81 6.65 -5.57 11.50
CA PHE A 81 7.12 -6.77 10.82
C PHE A 81 7.34 -6.46 9.35
N GLU A 82 8.51 -6.77 8.81
CA GLU A 82 8.78 -6.71 7.37
C GLU A 82 8.88 -8.13 6.81
N ASN A 83 8.09 -8.42 5.78
CA ASN A 83 7.99 -9.73 5.14
C ASN A 83 7.78 -10.89 6.15
N GLY A 84 6.96 -10.62 7.18
CA GLY A 84 6.60 -11.56 8.23
C GLY A 84 7.65 -11.76 9.33
N ARG A 85 8.78 -11.05 9.29
CA ARG A 85 9.81 -11.08 10.35
C ARG A 85 9.75 -9.80 11.16
N LEU A 86 9.93 -9.91 12.48
CA LEU A 86 10.03 -8.73 13.34
C LEU A 86 11.24 -7.90 12.87
N ASP A 87 10.97 -6.66 12.48
CA ASP A 87 11.98 -5.71 12.01
C ASP A 87 12.32 -4.71 13.13
N LYS A 88 11.28 -4.11 13.74
CA LYS A 88 11.43 -3.04 14.72
C LYS A 88 10.38 -3.11 15.82
N ALA A 89 10.76 -2.62 16.99
CA ALA A 89 9.83 -2.16 18.02
C ALA A 89 9.88 -0.63 18.04
N GLN A 90 8.78 0.01 17.65
CA GLN A 90 8.61 1.45 17.72
C GLN A 90 7.41 1.73 18.62
N PRO A 91 7.62 2.25 19.85
CA PRO A 91 6.50 2.64 20.69
C PRO A 91 5.65 3.68 19.95
N PHE A 92 4.33 3.52 19.96
CA PHE A 92 3.42 4.60 19.60
C PHE A 92 3.83 5.83 20.42
N CYS A 93 4.44 6.84 19.78
CA CYS A 93 4.58 8.14 20.41
C CYS A 93 3.16 8.64 20.67
N GLN A 94 2.70 8.53 21.93
CA GLN A 94 1.47 9.20 22.34
C GLN A 94 1.68 10.70 22.11
N PRO A 95 0.74 11.39 21.44
CA PRO A 95 0.81 12.84 21.38
C PRO A 95 0.73 13.38 22.82
N HIS A 96 1.69 14.24 23.18
CA HIS A 96 1.69 15.02 24.42
C HIS A 96 0.49 15.97 24.48
#